data_AF-A0A835YXM1-F1
#
_entry.id   AF-A0A835YXM1-F1
#
_cell.length_a   1.000
_cell.length_b   1.000
_cell.length_c   1.000
_cell.angle_alpha   90.00
_cell.angle_beta   90.00
_cell.angle_gamma   90.00
#
_symmetry.space_group_name_H-M   'P 1'
#
loop_
_entity.id
_entity.type
_entity.pdbx_description
1 polymer ?
#
loop_
_entity_poly.entity_id
_entity_poly.type
_entity_poly.pdbx_seq_one_letter_code
_entity_poly.pdbx_strand_id
1 'polypeptide(L)'
;LRADYSLSCDTSTHKAYCVYAGVMILVYPIGIPALYMALLWRQRAAIAAVHARRDSRESSAAPPDCNADNMVVPLDREVDAITFLWQPYKGKTYYWEVVECGRRLLLTGILTFILPGEIGQSAYACVFAYFMLLVYLSSQPHMERTDRYLYTLGQTIIFLTMFIALLGQSIYRGLREQNGNVVGVLMILLNLVRCYAFAAKQ
;
A
#
# COMPACT_ATOMS: atom_id res chain seq x y z
N LEU A 1 40.19 -1.44 -7.58
CA LEU A 1 39.51 -1.74 -8.87
C LEU A 1 40.34 -1.17 -10.00
N ARG A 2 40.74 -1.97 -10.99
CA ARG A 2 41.29 -1.48 -12.26
C ARG A 2 40.10 -1.12 -13.16
N ALA A 3 39.97 0.16 -13.51
CA ALA A 3 38.99 0.59 -14.50
C ALA A 3 39.43 0.08 -15.88
N ASP A 4 38.55 -0.65 -16.56
CA ASP A 4 38.76 -1.12 -17.92
C ASP A 4 38.29 -0.03 -18.89
N TYR A 5 39.24 0.72 -19.48
CA TYR A 5 38.97 1.87 -20.36
C TYR A 5 38.54 1.47 -21.78
N SER A 6 38.36 0.18 -22.05
CA SER A 6 37.89 -0.34 -23.34
C SER A 6 36.39 -0.07 -23.58
N LEU A 7 35.62 0.24 -22.52
CA LEU A 7 34.22 0.62 -22.60
C LEU A 7 34.08 2.16 -22.67
N SER A 8 33.78 2.68 -23.86
CA SER A 8 33.50 4.10 -24.08
C SER A 8 32.07 4.46 -23.67
N CYS A 9 31.90 4.92 -22.42
CA CYS A 9 30.60 5.36 -21.85
C CYS A 9 29.97 6.58 -22.56
N ASP A 10 30.70 7.24 -23.46
CA ASP A 10 30.25 8.44 -24.18
C ASP A 10 29.64 8.16 -25.56
N THR A 11 29.50 6.89 -25.95
CA THR A 11 28.84 6.51 -27.20
C THR A 11 27.36 6.92 -27.16
N SER A 12 26.85 7.55 -28.24
CA SER A 12 25.45 7.99 -28.35
C SER A 12 24.45 6.85 -28.10
N THR A 13 24.81 5.64 -28.48
CA THR A 13 24.08 4.40 -28.21
C THR A 13 23.91 4.12 -26.71
N HIS A 14 24.95 4.34 -25.90
CA HIS A 14 24.89 4.16 -24.45
C HIS A 14 23.95 5.20 -23.80
N LYS A 15 24.04 6.48 -24.22
CA LYS A 15 23.11 7.53 -23.76
C LYS A 15 21.66 7.22 -24.12
N ALA A 16 21.40 6.70 -25.32
CA ALA A 16 20.06 6.27 -25.74
C ALA A 16 19.51 5.14 -24.85
N TYR A 17 20.34 4.13 -24.54
CA TYR A 17 19.93 3.04 -23.64
C TYR A 17 19.73 3.50 -22.20
N CYS A 18 20.53 4.44 -21.68
CA CYS A 18 20.31 5.03 -20.36
C CYS A 18 18.95 5.74 -20.28
N VAL A 19 18.59 6.53 -21.30
CA VAL A 19 17.28 7.21 -21.35
C VAL A 19 16.15 6.19 -21.43
N TYR A 20 16.27 5.18 -22.30
CA TYR A 20 15.28 4.11 -22.41
C TYR A 20 15.07 3.37 -21.08
N ALA A 21 16.16 3.00 -20.40
CA ALA A 21 16.11 2.34 -19.11
C ALA A 21 15.44 3.22 -18.04
N GLY A 22 15.77 4.52 -18.00
CA GLY A 22 15.14 5.48 -17.10
C GLY A 22 13.63 5.59 -17.33
N VAL A 23 13.18 5.59 -18.59
CA VAL A 23 11.75 5.60 -18.93
C VAL A 23 11.08 4.31 -18.45
N MET A 24 11.67 3.14 -18.72
CA MET A 24 11.10 1.84 -18.31
C MET A 24 10.96 1.69 -16.80
N ILE A 25 11.88 2.28 -16.02
CA ILE A 25 11.81 2.34 -14.55
C ILE A 25 10.56 3.09 -14.07
N LEU A 26 10.07 4.08 -14.82
CA LEU A 26 8.84 4.81 -14.49
C LEU A 26 7.59 4.14 -15.06
N VAL A 27 7.70 3.49 -16.23
CA VAL A 27 6.57 2.80 -16.87
C VAL A 27 6.03 1.68 -15.98
N TYR A 28 6.88 0.86 -15.37
CA TYR A 28 6.42 -0.26 -14.54
C TYR A 28 5.59 0.17 -13.30
N PRO A 29 6.09 1.06 -12.42
CA PRO A 29 5.34 1.50 -11.24
C PRO A 29 4.06 2.26 -11.58
N ILE A 30 4.00 3.00 -12.69
CA ILE A 30 2.80 3.79 -13.06
C ILE A 30 1.83 2.96 -13.92
N GLY A 31 2.36 2.13 -14.80
CA GLY A 31 1.61 1.31 -15.74
C GLY A 31 0.77 0.25 -15.06
N ILE A 32 1.27 -0.38 -13.98
CA ILE A 32 0.51 -1.41 -13.25
C ILE A 32 -0.74 -0.82 -12.57
N PRO A 33 -0.67 0.25 -11.76
CA PRO A 33 -1.85 0.89 -11.19
C PRO A 33 -2.81 1.42 -12.26
N ALA A 34 -2.28 1.96 -13.37
CA ALA A 34 -3.10 2.43 -14.48
C ALA A 34 -3.87 1.27 -15.16
N LEU A 35 -3.21 0.13 -15.36
CA LEU A 35 -3.83 -1.09 -15.88
C LEU A 35 -4.89 -1.61 -14.91
N TYR A 36 -4.61 -1.65 -13.61
CA TYR A 36 -5.57 -2.04 -12.57
C TYR A 36 -6.81 -1.15 -12.61
N MET A 37 -6.64 0.17 -12.66
CA MET A 37 -7.75 1.10 -12.83
C MET A 37 -8.54 0.83 -14.09
N ALA A 38 -7.87 0.66 -15.24
CA ALA A 38 -8.54 0.43 -16.51
C ALA A 38 -9.38 -0.86 -16.51
N LEU A 39 -8.82 -1.96 -15.97
CA LEU A 39 -9.52 -3.24 -15.84
C LEU A 39 -10.74 -3.12 -14.91
N LEU A 40 -10.55 -2.53 -13.73
CA LEU A 40 -11.64 -2.31 -12.76
C LEU A 40 -12.74 -1.42 -13.33
N TRP A 41 -12.39 -0.38 -14.10
CA TRP A 41 -13.37 0.53 -14.70
C TRP A 41 -14.17 -0.16 -15.80
N ARG A 42 -13.52 -0.97 -16.65
CA ARG A 42 -14.18 -1.73 -17.72
C ARG A 42 -15.16 -2.76 -17.17
N GLN A 43 -14.82 -3.42 -16.07
CA GLN A 43 -15.65 -4.47 -15.46
C GLN A 43 -16.50 -4.00 -14.27
N ARG A 44 -16.63 -2.69 -14.04
CA ARG A 44 -17.33 -2.11 -12.88
C ARG A 44 -18.76 -2.64 -12.71
N ALA A 45 -19.47 -2.89 -13.81
CA ALA A 45 -20.85 -3.36 -13.79
C ALA A 45 -20.96 -4.81 -13.30
N ALA A 46 -20.03 -5.67 -13.74
CA ALA A 46 -19.95 -7.05 -13.27
C ALA A 46 -19.59 -7.10 -11.77
N ILE A 47 -18.60 -6.31 -11.35
CA ILE A 47 -18.19 -6.21 -9.95
C ILE A 47 -19.35 -5.73 -9.07
N ALA A 48 -20.11 -4.70 -9.51
CA ALA A 48 -21.26 -4.19 -8.78
C ALA A 48 -22.36 -5.26 -8.63
N ALA A 49 -22.62 -6.05 -9.67
CA ALA A 49 -23.60 -7.14 -9.63
C ALA A 49 -23.20 -8.24 -8.63
N VAL A 50 -21.91 -8.58 -8.56
CA VAL A 50 -21.39 -9.57 -7.59
C VAL A 50 -21.59 -9.08 -6.15
N HIS A 51 -21.24 -7.83 -5.86
CA HIS A 51 -21.42 -7.25 -4.52
C HIS A 51 -22.89 -7.19 -4.11
N ALA A 52 -23.79 -6.79 -5.02
CA ALA A 52 -25.23 -6.74 -4.75
C ALA A 52 -25.79 -8.12 -4.37
N ARG A 53 -25.32 -9.19 -5.04
CA ARG A 53 -25.68 -10.58 -4.70
C ARG A 53 -25.15 -11.01 -3.33
N ARG A 54 -23.90 -10.64 -3.01
CA ARG A 54 -23.28 -10.94 -1.71
C ARG A 54 -24.03 -10.27 -0.56
N ASP A 55 -24.33 -8.98 -0.68
CA ASP A 55 -25.08 -8.23 0.33
C ASP A 55 -26.49 -8.83 0.55
N SER A 56 -27.14 -9.27 -0.53
CA SER A 56 -28.45 -9.95 -0.44
C SER A 56 -28.38 -11.29 0.31
N ARG A 57 -27.28 -12.04 0.12
CA ARG A 57 -27.04 -13.32 0.81
C ARG A 57 -26.72 -13.12 2.30
N GLU A 58 -25.95 -12.09 2.64
CA GLU A 58 -25.64 -11.72 4.03
C GLU A 58 -26.89 -11.30 4.81
N SER A 59 -27.81 -10.56 4.16
CA SER A 59 -29.05 -10.09 4.81
C SER A 59 -30.16 -11.15 4.92
N SER A 60 -30.05 -12.24 4.16
CA SER A 60 -30.98 -13.37 4.20
C SER A 60 -30.45 -14.39 5.21
N ALA A 61 -30.83 -14.27 6.48
CA ALA A 61 -30.47 -15.20 7.57
C ALA A 61 -31.10 -16.60 7.43
N ALA A 62 -31.19 -17.14 6.22
CA ALA A 62 -31.73 -18.47 5.96
C ALA A 62 -30.71 -19.53 6.43
N PRO A 63 -31.15 -20.55 7.19
CA PRO A 63 -30.27 -21.64 7.60
C PRO A 63 -29.65 -22.32 6.37
N PRO A 64 -28.43 -22.87 6.50
CA PRO A 64 -27.80 -23.58 5.41
C PRO A 64 -28.57 -24.88 5.18
N ASP A 65 -29.58 -24.84 4.31
CA ASP A 65 -30.13 -26.06 3.74
C ASP A 65 -28.99 -26.78 3.02
N CYS A 66 -28.77 -28.02 3.43
CA CYS A 66 -27.65 -28.92 3.10
C CYS A 66 -27.58 -29.36 1.63
N ASN A 67 -28.12 -28.57 0.69
CA ASN A 67 -28.04 -28.77 -0.76
C ASN A 67 -27.58 -27.51 -1.54
N ALA A 68 -27.10 -26.46 -0.87
CA ALA A 68 -26.69 -25.20 -1.52
C ALA A 68 -25.23 -25.18 -2.03
N ASP A 69 -24.56 -26.33 -2.13
CA ASP A 69 -23.12 -26.38 -2.41
C ASP A 69 -22.70 -26.23 -3.88
N ASN A 70 -23.62 -26.22 -4.86
CA ASN A 70 -23.20 -26.22 -6.28
C ASN A 70 -23.95 -25.23 -7.17
N MET A 71 -23.99 -23.95 -6.80
CA MET A 71 -24.13 -22.89 -7.80
C MET A 71 -23.04 -21.84 -7.64
N VAL A 72 -21.80 -22.28 -7.87
CA VAL A 72 -20.75 -21.38 -8.36
C VAL A 72 -21.23 -20.92 -9.73
N VAL A 73 -21.91 -19.77 -9.78
CA VAL A 73 -22.19 -19.10 -11.05
C VAL A 73 -20.82 -18.92 -11.72
N PRO A 74 -20.57 -19.51 -12.90
CA PRO A 74 -19.30 -19.36 -13.57
C PRO A 74 -19.10 -17.87 -13.82
N LEU A 75 -18.19 -17.28 -13.05
CA LEU A 75 -17.74 -15.93 -13.31
C LEU A 75 -16.93 -15.99 -14.60
N ASP A 76 -17.14 -15.04 -15.50
CA ASP A 76 -16.34 -14.96 -16.72
C ASP A 76 -14.86 -14.98 -16.35
N ARG A 77 -14.05 -15.79 -17.06
CA ARG A 77 -12.61 -15.98 -16.76
C ARG A 77 -11.86 -14.66 -16.57
N GLU A 78 -12.28 -13.62 -17.27
CA GLU A 78 -11.67 -12.28 -17.18
C GLU A 78 -11.96 -11.57 -15.86
N VAL A 79 -13.15 -11.76 -15.28
CA VAL A 79 -13.53 -11.16 -13.98
C VAL A 79 -12.87 -11.92 -12.85
N ASP A 80 -12.77 -13.25 -12.99
CA ASP A 80 -12.10 -14.10 -12.01
C ASP A 80 -10.60 -13.78 -11.87
N ALA A 81 -9.94 -13.48 -13.00
CA ALA A 81 -8.54 -13.09 -13.03
C ALA A 81 -8.24 -11.79 -12.25
N ILE A 82 -9.22 -10.89 -12.12
CA ILE A 82 -9.06 -9.62 -11.39
C ILE A 82 -9.68 -9.64 -10.00
N THR A 83 -10.20 -10.78 -9.53
CA THR A 83 -10.86 -10.93 -8.22
C THR A 83 -9.99 -10.39 -7.09
N PHE A 84 -8.68 -10.63 -7.13
CA PHE A 84 -7.75 -10.18 -6.09
C PHE A 84 -7.70 -8.65 -5.92
N LEU A 85 -8.04 -7.86 -6.94
CA LEU A 85 -8.00 -6.39 -6.87
C LEU A 85 -9.17 -5.81 -6.09
N TRP A 86 -10.33 -6.45 -6.10
CA TRP A 86 -11.58 -5.85 -5.63
C TRP A 86 -12.31 -6.68 -4.55
N GLN A 87 -12.10 -7.99 -4.52
CA GLN A 87 -12.78 -8.91 -3.59
C GLN A 87 -12.62 -8.61 -2.09
N PRO A 88 -11.46 -8.12 -1.58
CA PRO A 88 -11.34 -7.79 -0.15
C PRO A 88 -12.04 -6.46 0.22
N TYR A 89 -12.42 -5.65 -0.78
CA TYR A 89 -12.95 -4.31 -0.60
C TYR A 89 -14.48 -4.24 -0.72
N LYS A 90 -15.06 -3.15 -0.21
CA LYS A 90 -16.48 -2.87 -0.36
C LYS A 90 -16.81 -2.48 -1.79
N GLY A 91 -18.04 -2.79 -2.23
CA GLY A 91 -18.51 -2.44 -3.57
C GLY A 91 -18.46 -0.93 -3.88
N LYS A 92 -18.56 -0.05 -2.87
CA LYS A 92 -18.40 1.41 -3.03
C LYS A 92 -16.94 1.87 -3.10
N THR A 93 -16.00 1.03 -2.69
CA THR A 93 -14.55 1.33 -2.58
C THR A 93 -13.72 0.25 -3.28
N TYR A 94 -14.21 -0.31 -4.40
CA TYR A 94 -13.54 -1.39 -5.13
C TYR A 94 -12.19 -0.99 -5.73
N TYR A 95 -11.94 0.31 -5.90
CA TYR A 95 -10.71 0.87 -6.48
C TYR A 95 -9.57 1.02 -5.46
N TRP A 96 -9.76 0.56 -4.22
CA TRP A 96 -8.83 0.83 -3.13
C TRP A 96 -7.43 0.21 -3.33
N GLU A 97 -7.33 -0.92 -4.04
CA GLU A 97 -6.02 -1.51 -4.38
C GLU A 97 -5.13 -0.53 -5.16
N VAL A 98 -5.73 0.28 -6.03
CA VAL A 98 -5.01 1.29 -6.81
C VAL A 98 -4.51 2.42 -5.89
N VAL A 99 -5.35 2.84 -4.94
CA VAL A 99 -4.96 3.84 -3.92
C VAL A 99 -3.78 3.31 -3.10
N GLU A 100 -3.79 2.03 -2.76
CA GLU A 100 -2.68 1.36 -2.09
C GLU A 100 -1.40 1.36 -2.90
N CYS A 101 -1.46 1.02 -4.19
CA CYS A 101 -0.31 1.13 -5.07
C CYS A 101 0.22 2.57 -5.11
N GLY A 102 -0.66 3.56 -5.31
CA GLY A 102 -0.29 4.98 -5.32
C GLY A 102 0.39 5.42 -4.02
N ARG A 103 -0.14 5.01 -2.87
CA ARG A 103 0.45 5.28 -1.56
C ARG A 103 1.85 4.67 -1.44
N ARG A 104 2.03 3.40 -1.87
CA ARG A 104 3.34 2.73 -1.86
C ARG A 104 4.34 3.48 -2.72
N LEU A 105 3.97 3.86 -3.94
CA LEU A 105 4.83 4.61 -4.86
C LEU A 105 5.26 5.97 -4.32
N LEU A 106 4.32 6.69 -3.70
CA LEU A 106 4.61 7.99 -3.09
C LEU A 106 5.54 7.86 -1.88
N LEU A 107 5.29 6.87 -1.02
CA LEU A 107 6.04 6.70 0.24
C LEU A 107 7.44 6.09 0.03
N THR A 108 7.62 5.17 -0.92
CA THR A 108 8.90 4.48 -1.13
C THR A 108 9.70 5.01 -2.32
N GLY A 109 9.03 5.49 -3.36
CA GLY A 109 9.67 5.97 -4.58
C GLY A 109 9.85 7.48 -4.56
N ILE A 110 8.77 8.21 -4.81
CA ILE A 110 8.81 9.64 -5.16
C ILE A 110 9.39 10.49 -4.03
N LEU A 111 8.97 10.24 -2.79
CA LEU A 111 9.43 11.02 -1.63
C LEU A 111 10.93 10.90 -1.37
N THR A 112 11.57 9.82 -1.80
CA THR A 112 13.01 9.59 -1.63
C THR A 112 13.85 10.50 -2.53
N PHE A 113 13.32 10.91 -3.68
CA PHE A 113 14.05 11.71 -4.67
C PHE A 113 13.88 13.22 -4.51
N ILE A 114 12.77 13.68 -3.90
CA ILE A 114 12.45 15.12 -3.85
C ILE A 114 13.33 15.88 -2.86
N LEU A 115 13.71 15.29 -1.72
CA LEU A 115 14.45 15.97 -0.64
C LEU A 115 15.51 15.06 0.02
N PRO A 116 16.59 14.68 -0.68
CA PRO A 116 17.60 13.80 -0.10
C PRO A 116 18.30 14.45 1.11
N GLY A 117 18.17 13.83 2.29
CA GLY A 117 18.98 14.17 3.48
C GLY A 117 18.49 15.36 4.31
N GLU A 118 17.34 15.93 3.97
CA GLU A 118 16.74 17.03 4.74
C GLU A 118 15.70 16.50 5.75
N ILE A 119 15.61 17.13 6.93
CA ILE A 119 14.58 16.78 7.95
C ILE A 119 13.17 16.92 7.37
N GLY A 120 13.00 17.84 6.41
CA GLY A 120 11.75 18.06 5.68
C GLY A 120 11.22 16.80 4.98
N GLN A 121 12.10 15.88 4.56
CA GLN A 121 11.69 14.62 3.92
C GLN A 121 10.89 13.73 4.88
N SER A 122 11.42 13.51 6.09
CA SER A 122 10.75 12.73 7.13
C SER A 122 9.50 13.45 7.65
N ALA A 123 9.50 14.78 7.68
CA ALA A 123 8.33 15.57 8.06
C ALA A 123 7.18 15.39 7.05
N TYR A 124 7.47 15.51 5.75
CA TYR A 124 6.48 15.26 4.70
C TYR A 124 5.98 13.82 4.73
N ALA A 125 6.88 12.83 4.92
CA ALA A 125 6.51 11.42 5.06
C ALA A 125 5.51 11.20 6.20
N CYS A 126 5.76 11.84 7.35
CA CYS A 126 4.92 11.75 8.53
C CYS A 126 3.53 12.36 8.28
N VAL A 127 3.47 13.56 7.68
CA VAL A 127 2.21 14.23 7.34
C VAL A 127 1.42 13.40 6.32
N PHE A 128 2.07 12.89 5.28
CA PHE A 128 1.45 12.05 4.27
C PHE A 128 0.94 10.72 4.84
N ALA A 129 1.72 10.06 5.70
CA ALA A 129 1.30 8.82 6.37
C ALA A 129 0.10 9.06 7.29
N TYR A 130 0.07 10.16 8.04
CA TYR A 130 -1.07 10.54 8.86
C TYR A 130 -2.31 10.84 8.02
N PHE A 131 -2.15 11.60 6.93
CA PHE A 131 -3.24 11.88 5.99
C PHE A 131 -3.82 10.58 5.41
N MET A 132 -2.98 9.65 4.95
CA MET A 132 -3.43 8.36 4.43
C MET A 132 -4.14 7.51 5.49
N LEU A 133 -3.72 7.57 6.75
CA LEU A 133 -4.44 6.95 7.86
C LEU A 133 -5.84 7.56 8.02
N LEU A 134 -5.99 8.89 7.96
CA LEU A 134 -7.29 9.56 8.05
C LEU A 134 -8.20 9.19 6.87
N VAL A 135 -7.68 9.17 5.64
CA VAL A 135 -8.43 8.76 4.44
C VAL A 135 -8.89 7.31 4.56
N TYR A 136 -8.06 6.43 5.12
CA TYR A 136 -8.46 5.05 5.39
C TYR A 136 -9.54 4.94 6.47
N LEU A 137 -9.42 5.69 7.56
CA LEU A 137 -10.40 5.69 8.65
C LEU A 137 -11.75 6.27 8.22
N SER A 138 -11.77 7.22 7.27
CA SER A 138 -13.00 7.77 6.71
C SER A 138 -13.63 6.82 5.68
N SER A 139 -12.81 6.20 4.82
CA SER A 139 -13.29 5.38 3.70
C SER A 139 -13.66 3.95 4.12
N GLN A 140 -13.00 3.42 5.17
CA GLN A 140 -13.31 2.10 5.75
C GLN A 140 -13.51 0.98 4.72
N PRO A 141 -12.55 0.79 3.79
CA PRO A 141 -12.77 0.10 2.52
C PRO A 141 -12.87 -1.42 2.63
N HIS A 142 -12.21 -2.07 3.60
CA HIS A 142 -12.22 -3.53 3.72
C HIS A 142 -13.57 -4.08 4.21
N MET A 143 -13.99 -5.21 3.66
CA MET A 143 -15.21 -5.92 4.08
C MET A 143 -15.01 -6.61 5.44
N GLU A 144 -13.98 -7.45 5.53
CA GLU A 144 -13.72 -8.25 6.72
C GLU A 144 -13.18 -7.41 7.88
N ARG A 145 -13.60 -7.76 9.11
CA ARG A 145 -13.13 -7.06 10.32
C ARG A 145 -11.64 -7.30 10.57
N THR A 146 -11.17 -8.53 10.35
CA THR A 146 -9.76 -8.92 10.52
C THR A 146 -8.84 -8.07 9.64
N ASP A 147 -9.11 -8.02 8.33
CA ASP A 147 -8.36 -7.23 7.35
C ASP A 147 -8.38 -5.74 7.68
N ARG A 148 -9.55 -5.24 8.08
CA ARG A 148 -9.72 -3.85 8.49
C ARG A 148 -8.80 -3.49 9.66
N TYR A 149 -8.73 -4.34 10.69
CA TYR A 149 -7.87 -4.13 11.85
C TYR A 149 -6.39 -4.23 11.46
N LEU A 150 -6.02 -5.27 10.71
CA LEU A 150 -4.65 -5.50 10.26
C LEU A 150 -4.10 -4.31 9.46
N TYR A 151 -4.93 -3.79 8.56
CA TYR A 151 -4.56 -2.63 7.77
C TYR A 151 -4.50 -1.34 8.61
N THR A 152 -5.43 -1.12 9.53
CA THR A 152 -5.38 0.03 10.47
C THR A 152 -4.09 -0.01 11.29
N LEU A 153 -3.71 -1.19 11.75
CA LEU A 153 -2.49 -1.43 12.50
C LEU A 153 -1.26 -1.12 11.63
N GLY A 154 -1.21 -1.61 10.39
CA GLY A 154 -0.13 -1.32 9.45
C GLY A 154 0.03 0.19 9.17
N GLN A 155 -1.05 0.91 8.89
CA GLN A 155 -1.01 2.36 8.67
C GLN A 155 -0.55 3.12 9.92
N THR A 156 -0.99 2.67 11.10
CA THR A 156 -0.56 3.28 12.38
C THR A 156 0.93 3.06 12.63
N ILE A 157 1.44 1.85 12.35
CA ILE A 157 2.87 1.53 12.45
C ILE A 157 3.69 2.45 11.54
N ILE A 158 3.31 2.58 10.27
CA ILE A 158 4.04 3.43 9.31
C ILE A 158 4.08 4.88 9.80
N PHE A 159 2.95 5.42 10.27
CA PHE A 159 2.90 6.77 10.82
C PHE A 159 3.82 6.94 12.04
N LEU A 160 3.74 6.03 13.02
CA LEU A 160 4.60 6.08 14.21
C LEU A 160 6.08 5.95 13.86
N THR A 161 6.42 5.07 12.92
CA THR A 161 7.80 4.90 12.44
C THR A 161 8.33 6.21 11.84
N MET A 162 7.55 6.89 11.00
CA MET A 162 7.95 8.17 10.40
C MET A 162 8.02 9.31 11.44
N PHE A 163 7.10 9.34 12.40
CA PHE A 163 7.09 10.32 13.48
C PHE A 163 8.32 10.19 14.38
N ILE A 164 8.68 8.96 14.75
CA ILE A 164 9.87 8.69 15.56
C ILE A 164 11.14 9.00 14.74
N ALA A 165 11.18 8.70 13.45
CA ALA A 165 12.30 9.08 12.59
C ALA A 165 12.51 10.61 12.55
N LEU A 166 11.41 11.37 12.47
CA LEU A 166 11.44 12.84 12.54
C LEU A 166 11.98 13.33 13.89
N LEU A 167 11.51 12.76 15.01
CA LEU A 167 12.01 13.09 16.35
C LEU A 167 13.48 12.70 16.53
N GLY A 168 13.89 11.55 16.01
CA GLY A 168 15.28 11.09 16.06
C GLY A 168 16.21 12.05 15.33
N GLN A 169 15.83 12.53 14.15
CA GLN A 169 16.61 13.52 13.40
C GLN A 169 16.65 14.88 14.10
N SER A 170 15.55 15.32 14.71
CA SER A 170 15.51 16.60 15.43
C SER A 170 16.35 16.56 16.71
N ILE A 171 16.29 15.46 17.46
CA ILE A 171 17.09 15.24 18.68
C ILE A 171 18.57 15.05 18.32
N TYR A 172 18.91 14.28 17.29
CA TYR A 172 20.28 14.02 16.86
C TYR A 172 21.03 15.30 16.47
N ARG A 173 20.34 16.27 15.85
CA ARG A 173 20.95 17.56 15.52
C ARG A 173 21.14 18.48 16.73
N GLY A 174 20.40 18.26 17.83
CA GLY A 174 20.44 19.09 19.03
C GLY A 174 21.37 18.58 20.15
N LEU A 175 21.60 17.25 20.24
CA LEU A 175 22.38 16.63 21.33
C LEU A 175 23.37 15.60 20.77
N ARG A 176 24.66 15.89 20.95
CA ARG A 176 25.78 14.98 20.65
C ARG A 176 25.69 13.75 21.57
N GLU A 177 25.33 12.63 20.97
CA GLU A 177 25.49 11.22 21.39
C GLU A 177 25.04 10.79 22.81
N GLN A 178 23.90 10.06 22.88
CA GLN A 178 23.71 8.86 23.74
C GLN A 178 22.40 8.08 23.44
N ASN A 179 21.41 8.67 22.76
CA ASN A 179 20.02 8.18 22.78
C ASN A 179 19.54 7.32 21.59
N GLY A 180 20.42 6.92 20.65
CA GLY A 180 20.01 6.13 19.47
C GLY A 180 19.33 4.79 19.82
N ASN A 181 19.82 4.12 20.87
CA ASN A 181 19.28 2.84 21.32
C ASN A 181 17.88 2.99 21.95
N VAL A 182 17.61 4.09 22.65
CA VAL A 182 16.31 4.36 23.30
C VAL A 182 15.21 4.53 22.25
N VAL A 183 15.51 5.25 21.18
CA VAL A 183 14.58 5.47 20.05
C VAL A 183 14.26 4.15 19.35
N GLY A 184 15.27 3.29 19.14
CA GLY A 184 15.08 1.95 18.55
C GLY A 184 14.26 1.01 19.43
N VAL A 185 14.50 0.97 20.74
CA VAL A 185 13.73 0.16 21.69
C VAL A 185 12.27 0.64 21.77
N LEU A 186 12.04 1.95 21.74
CA LEU A 186 10.69 2.53 21.70
C LEU A 186 9.93 2.12 20.43
N MET A 187 10.59 2.08 19.26
CA MET A 187 9.98 1.57 18.02
C MET A 187 9.54 0.12 18.16
N ILE A 188 10.39 -0.75 18.70
CA ILE A 188 10.09 -2.17 18.87
C ILE A 188 8.91 -2.34 19.82
N LEU A 189 8.90 -1.65 20.96
CA LEU A 189 7.82 -1.74 21.95
C LEU A 189 6.48 -1.23 21.41
N LEU A 190 6.44 -0.09 20.72
CA LEU A 190 5.21 0.45 20.14
C LEU A 190 4.60 -0.49 19.08
N ASN A 191 5.45 -1.11 18.25
CA ASN A 191 5.02 -2.09 17.25
C ASN A 191 4.49 -3.37 17.91
N LEU A 192 5.16 -3.86 18.96
CA LEU A 192 4.76 -5.06 19.69
C LEU A 192 3.46 -4.87 20.47
N VAL A 193 3.26 -3.72 21.12
CA VAL A 193 2.03 -3.43 21.88
C VAL A 193 0.79 -3.44 20.97
N ARG A 194 0.90 -2.92 19.74
CA ARG A 194 -0.20 -2.93 18.77
C ARG A 194 -0.48 -4.35 18.24
N CYS A 195 0.56 -5.13 17.93
CA CYS A 195 0.41 -6.54 17.57
C CYS A 195 -0.20 -7.37 18.71
N TYR A 196 0.21 -7.13 19.95
CA TYR A 196 -0.33 -7.79 21.13
C TYR A 196 -1.81 -7.42 21.34
N ALA A 197 -2.17 -6.15 21.21
CA ALA A 197 -3.56 -5.71 21.29
C ALA A 197 -4.46 -6.30 20.20
N PHE A 198 -3.90 -6.68 19.05
CA PHE A 198 -4.60 -7.45 18.02
C PHE A 198 -4.76 -8.92 18.41
N ALA A 199 -3.68 -9.57 18.85
CA ALA A 199 -3.71 -10.96 19.29
C ALA A 199 -4.64 -11.18 20.51
N ALA A 200 -4.78 -10.19 21.38
CA ALA A 200 -5.67 -10.23 22.54
C ALA A 200 -7.16 -10.00 22.22
N LYS A 201 -7.49 -9.64 20.97
CA LYS A 201 -8.87 -9.32 20.52
C LYS A 201 -9.46 -10.38 19.57
N GLN A 202 -8.64 -11.35 19.16
CA GLN A 202 -9.06 -12.61 18.52
C GLN A 202 -9.48 -13.62 19.59
#